data_AF-R5AEJ2-F1
#
_entry.id   AF-R5AEJ2-F1
#
_cell.length_a   1.000
_cell.length_b   1.000
_cell.length_c   1.000
_cell.angle_alpha   90.00
_cell.angle_beta   90.00
_cell.angle_gamma   90.00
#
_symmetry.space_group_name_H-M   'P 1'
#
loop_
_entity.id
_entity.type
_entity.pdbx_description
1 polymer ?
#
loop_
_entity_poly.entity_id
_entity_poly.type
_entity_poly.pdbx_seq_one_letter_code
_entity_poly.pdbx_strand_id
1 'polypeptide(L)' 'MELLPLKKEVYAGKRFTVRYSTNGYYDICPSAHGFRITYTPFETPLEKSFDDVFFGE' A
#
# COMPACT_ATOMS: atom_id res chain seq x y z
N MET A 1 -19.51 -11.18 -5.41
CA MET A 1 -18.35 -11.27 -4.49
C MET A 1 -18.75 -10.54 -3.22
N GLU A 2 -18.78 -11.23 -2.09
CA GLU A 2 -19.11 -10.62 -0.79
C GLU A 2 -17.80 -10.41 -0.01
N LEU A 3 -17.57 -9.18 0.47
CA LEU A 3 -16.42 -8.86 1.31
C LEU A 3 -16.84 -9.01 2.77
N LEU A 4 -16.34 -10.04 3.44
CA LEU A 4 -16.59 -10.28 4.86
C LEU A 4 -15.44 -9.71 5.70
N PRO A 5 -15.73 -9.10 6.87
CA PRO A 5 -14.70 -8.62 7.77
C PRO A 5 -13.85 -9.78 8.32
N LEU A 6 -12.54 -9.54 8.46
CA LEU A 6 -11.62 -10.50 9.06
C LEU A 6 -11.90 -10.63 10.58
N LYS A 7 -11.98 -11.87 11.06
CA LYS A 7 -12.16 -12.17 12.49
C LYS A 7 -10.88 -11.90 13.27
N LYS A 8 -10.88 -10.93 14.18
CA LYS A 8 -9.68 -10.53 14.93
C LYS A 8 -9.06 -11.71 15.71
N GLU A 9 -9.89 -12.56 16.29
CA GLU A 9 -9.47 -13.72 17.10
C GLU A 9 -8.66 -14.74 16.29
N VAL A 10 -8.86 -14.78 14.96
CA VAL A 10 -8.20 -15.72 14.06
C VAL A 10 -6.92 -15.14 13.48
N TYR A 11 -6.85 -13.82 13.30
CA TYR A 11 -5.80 -13.18 12.51
C TYR A 11 -4.85 -12.30 13.30
N ALA A 12 -5.24 -11.79 14.48
CA ALA A 12 -4.38 -10.93 15.28
C ALA A 12 -2.99 -11.56 15.52
N GLY A 13 -1.94 -10.78 15.28
CA GLY A 13 -0.55 -11.22 15.47
C GLY A 13 0.02 -12.09 14.34
N LYS A 14 -0.80 -12.48 13.34
CA LYS A 14 -0.29 -13.23 12.19
C LYS A 14 0.42 -12.30 11.21
N ARG A 15 1.62 -12.71 10.80
CA ARG A 15 2.39 -12.05 9.74
C ARG A 15 1.80 -12.38 8.37
N PHE A 16 1.81 -11.39 7.49
CA PHE A 16 1.50 -11.57 6.08
C PHE A 16 2.46 -10.73 5.24
N THR A 17 2.65 -11.17 4.00
CA THR A 17 3.43 -10.43 3.00
C THR A 17 2.47 -9.97 1.91
N VAL A 18 2.38 -8.67 1.69
CA VAL A 18 1.69 -8.12 0.52
C VAL A 18 2.67 -8.07 -0.64
N ARG A 19 2.23 -8.50 -1.82
CA ARG A 19 2.95 -8.32 -3.08
C ARG A 19 2.01 -7.74 -4.12
N TYR A 20 2.48 -6.75 -4.86
CA TYR A 20 1.71 -6.13 -5.92
C TYR A 20 2.64 -5.54 -6.98
N SER A 21 2.14 -5.47 -8.22
CA SER A 21 2.83 -4.80 -9.31
C SER A 21 2.25 -3.40 -9.48
N THR A 22 3.11 -2.41 -9.68
CA THR A 22 2.71 -1.03 -9.94
C THR A 22 3.48 -0.43 -11.11
N ASN A 23 2.85 0.48 -11.83
CA ASN A 23 3.43 1.18 -12.98
C ASN A 23 4.06 2.54 -12.60
N GLY A 24 4.05 2.90 -11.32
CA GLY A 24 4.50 4.21 -10.85
C GLY A 24 4.08 4.47 -9.41
N TYR A 25 4.16 5.74 -9.01
CA TYR A 25 3.75 6.21 -7.69
C TYR A 25 3.25 7.66 -7.77
N TYR A 26 2.49 8.07 -6.77
CA TYR A 26 2.18 9.48 -6.57
C TYR A 26 3.20 10.10 -5.64
N ASP A 27 3.81 11.18 -6.08
CA ASP A 27 4.71 12.01 -5.30
C ASP A 27 3.95 13.24 -4.78
N ILE A 28 4.20 13.62 -3.53
CA ILE A 28 3.56 14.76 -2.88
C ILE A 28 4.65 15.77 -2.57
N CYS A 29 4.70 16.84 -3.35
CA CYS A 29 5.75 17.86 -3.26
C CYS A 29 5.19 19.17 -2.71
N PRO A 30 5.97 19.93 -1.92
CA PRO A 30 5.63 21.30 -1.57
C PRO A 30 5.57 22.17 -2.83
N SER A 31 4.70 23.17 -2.80
CA SER A 31 4.46 24.14 -3.87
C SER A 31 4.17 25.51 -3.26
N ALA A 32 4.17 26.56 -4.09
CA ALA A 32 3.95 27.93 -3.64
C ALA A 32 2.60 28.14 -2.91
N HIS A 33 1.61 27.27 -3.13
CA HIS A 33 0.27 27.38 -2.55
C HIS A 33 -0.16 26.16 -1.73
N GLY A 34 0.79 25.34 -1.26
CA GLY A 34 0.50 24.12 -0.48
C GLY A 34 1.22 22.91 -1.04
N PHE A 35 0.51 21.81 -1.27
CA PHE A 35 1.09 20.58 -1.79
C PHE A 35 0.55 20.25 -3.18
N ARG A 36 1.44 19.77 -4.06
CA ARG A 36 1.10 19.25 -5.36
C ARG A 36 1.29 17.73 -5.35
N ILE A 37 0.26 17.02 -5.80
CA ILE A 37 0.32 15.57 -5.98
C ILE A 37 0.57 15.31 -7.47
N THR A 38 1.64 14.59 -7.80
CA THR A 38 2.02 14.26 -9.17
C THR A 38 2.23 12.77 -9.34
N TYR A 39 1.68 12.18 -10.40
CA TYR A 39 1.96 10.78 -10.73
C TYR A 39 3.27 10.67 -11.51
N THR A 40 4.20 9.86 -10.99
CA THR A 40 5.48 9.54 -11.62
C THR A 40 5.43 8.10 -12.12
N PRO A 41 5.38 7.86 -13.44
CA PRO A 41 5.45 6.51 -13.99
C PRO A 41 6.86 5.93 -13.85
N PHE A 42 6.95 4.61 -13.70
CA PHE A 42 8.19 3.86 -13.87
C PHE A 42 8.40 3.50 -15.35
N GLU A 43 9.65 3.26 -15.75
CA GLU A 43 9.97 2.81 -17.11
C GLU A 43 9.32 1.46 -17.43
N THR A 44 9.26 0.57 -16.44
CA THR A 44 8.59 -0.73 -16.52
C THR A 44 7.80 -1.01 -15.23
N PRO A 45 6.75 -1.85 -15.28
CA PRO A 45 6.03 -2.26 -14.09
C PRO A 45 6.96 -2.91 -13.07
N LEU A 46 6.88 -2.46 -11.81
CA LEU A 46 7.72 -2.93 -10.73
C LEU A 46 6.90 -3.70 -9.69
N GLU A 47 7.38 -4.87 -9.28
CA GLU A 47 6.84 -5.58 -8.13
C GLU A 47 7.34 -4.93 -6.83
N LYS A 48 6.42 -4.65 -5.91
CA LYS A 48 6.68 -4.19 -4.55
C LYS A 48 6.15 -5.22 -3.57
N SER A 49 6.83 -5.34 -2.44
CA SER A 49 6.37 -6.16 -1.34
C SER A 49 6.66 -5.51 0.01
N PHE A 50 5.83 -5.81 0.99
CA PHE A 50 6.08 -5.48 2.38
C PHE A 50 5.49 -6.56 3.29
N ASP A 51 6.10 -6.72 4.46
CA ASP A 51 5.61 -7.57 5.52
C ASP A 51 4.89 -6.72 6.56
N ASP A 52 3.79 -7.24 7.08
CA ASP A 52 3.03 -6.60 8.16
C ASP A 52 2.34 -7.67 9.03
N VAL A 53 1.72 -7.23 10.11
CA VAL A 53 1.02 -8.08 11.07
C VAL A 53 -0.44 -7.67 11.13
N PHE A 54 -1.35 -8.62 10.95
CA PHE A 54 -2.77 -8.34 11.08
C PHE A 54 -3.08 -7.84 12.49
N PHE A 55 -3.76 -6.70 12.57
CA PHE A 55 -4.10 -6.02 13.83
C PHE A 55 -2.87 -5.71 14.70
N GLY A 56 -1.71 -5.44 14.09
CA GLY A 56 -0.58 -4.82 14.78
C GLY A 56 -0.93 -3.39 15.22
N GLU A 57 -0.57 -3.02 16.45
CA GLU A 57 -0.68 -1.65 16.96
C GLU A 57 0.43 -0.75 16.43
#